data_AF-A0A9Q3KBM0-F1
#
_entry.id   AF-A0A9Q3KBM0-F1
#
_cell.length_a   1.000
_cell.length_b   1.000
_cell.length_c   1.000
_cell.angle_alpha   90.00
_cell.angle_beta   90.00
_cell.angle_gamma   90.00
#
_symmetry.space_group_name_H-M   'P 1'
#
loop_
_entity.id
_entity.type
_entity.pdbx_description
1 polymer ?
#
loop_
_entity_poly.entity_id
_entity_poly.type
_entity_poly.pdbx_seq_one_letter_code
_entity_poly.pdbx_strand_id
1 'polypeptide(L)' 'MLDRARKNAVRYMEDSFAYAKDKWDKSHATSDFKLGDLVLVSTTSLNNIKGCKKLKDSFAGPFVIEDLHGENAV' A
#
# COMPACT_ATOMS: atom_id res chain seq x y z
N MET A 1 -36.87 -21.58 -3.12
CA MET A 1 -36.37 -20.39 -3.85
C MET A 1 -35.45 -19.52 -2.98
N LEU A 2 -35.87 -19.18 -1.74
CA LEU A 2 -35.09 -18.34 -0.81
C LEU A 2 -33.73 -18.94 -0.40
N ASP A 3 -33.63 -20.26 -0.19
CA ASP A 3 -32.35 -20.89 0.18
C ASP A 3 -31.30 -20.81 -0.92
N ARG A 4 -31.71 -20.87 -2.19
CA ARG A 4 -30.80 -20.67 -3.32
C ARG A 4 -30.31 -19.23 -3.37
N ALA A 5 -31.18 -18.27 -3.10
CA ALA A 5 -30.82 -16.87 -3.01
C ALA A 5 -29.84 -16.61 -1.85
N ARG A 6 -30.08 -17.20 -0.67
CA ARG A 6 -29.17 -17.10 0.49
C ARG A 6 -27.80 -17.70 0.19
N LYS A 7 -27.75 -18.92 -0.38
CA LYS A 7 -26.49 -19.58 -0.75
C LYS A 7 -25.69 -18.76 -1.76
N ASN A 8 -26.37 -18.20 -2.77
CA ASN A 8 -25.71 -17.33 -3.74
C ASN A 8 -25.19 -16.05 -3.09
N ALA A 9 -25.96 -15.43 -2.20
CA ALA A 9 -25.54 -14.21 -1.51
C ALA A 9 -24.28 -14.43 -0.66
N VAL A 10 -24.22 -15.52 0.11
CA VAL A 10 -23.03 -15.90 0.88
C VAL A 10 -21.82 -16.08 -0.03
N ARG A 11 -21.98 -16.84 -1.12
CA ARG A 11 -20.89 -17.05 -2.09
C ARG A 11 -20.38 -15.73 -2.67
N TYR A 12 -21.28 -14.81 -3.07
CA TYR A 12 -20.85 -13.53 -3.62
C TYR A 12 -20.11 -12.66 -2.60
N MET A 13 -20.49 -12.73 -1.32
CA MET A 13 -19.76 -12.05 -0.26
C MET A 13 -18.35 -12.64 -0.12
N GLU A 14 -18.24 -13.97 -0.03
CA GLU A 14 -16.96 -14.69 0.06
C GLU A 14 -16.04 -14.38 -1.14
N ASP A 15 -16.58 -14.45 -2.36
CA ASP A 15 -15.84 -14.13 -3.59
C ASP A 15 -15.34 -12.68 -3.57
N SER A 16 -16.17 -11.75 -3.11
CA SER A 16 -15.81 -10.32 -3.02
C SER A 16 -14.70 -10.08 -2.00
N PHE A 17 -14.76 -10.73 -0.83
CA PHE A 17 -13.70 -10.65 0.18
C PHE A 17 -12.41 -11.29 -0.31
N ALA A 18 -12.49 -12.45 -0.95
CA ALA A 18 -11.33 -13.14 -1.52
C ALA A 18 -10.65 -12.27 -2.59
N TYR A 19 -11.44 -11.67 -3.49
CA TYR A 19 -10.92 -10.75 -4.52
C TYR A 19 -10.25 -9.52 -3.90
N ALA A 20 -10.89 -8.89 -2.91
CA ALA A 20 -10.33 -7.72 -2.25
C ALA A 20 -9.00 -8.04 -1.55
N LYS A 21 -8.93 -9.19 -0.87
CA LYS A 21 -7.71 -9.67 -0.20
C LYS A 21 -6.60 -9.95 -1.21
N ASP A 22 -6.87 -10.74 -2.24
CA ASP A 22 -5.88 -11.08 -3.28
C ASP A 22 -5.34 -9.82 -3.99
N LYS A 23 -6.22 -8.86 -4.29
CA LYS A 23 -5.81 -7.56 -4.86
C LYS A 23 -4.91 -6.78 -3.90
N TRP A 24 -5.22 -6.78 -2.61
CA TRP A 24 -4.40 -6.13 -1.59
C TRP A 24 -3.03 -6.77 -1.50
N ASP A 25 -2.98 -8.09 -1.29
CA ASP A 25 -1.74 -8.87 -1.16
C ASP A 25 -0.82 -8.70 -2.39
N LYS A 26 -1.39 -8.59 -3.60
CA LYS A 26 -0.63 -8.32 -4.85
C LYS A 26 -0.06 -6.91 -4.95
N SER A 27 -0.76 -5.92 -4.41
CA SER A 27 -0.38 -4.50 -4.55
C SER A 27 0.45 -3.99 -3.37
N HIS A 28 0.37 -4.64 -2.22
CA HIS A 28 1.07 -4.28 -0.99
C HIS A 28 2.08 -5.37 -0.65
N ALA A 29 3.06 -5.55 -1.53
CA ALA A 29 4.20 -6.39 -1.24
C ALA A 29 5.01 -5.77 -0.09
N THR A 30 5.26 -6.55 0.95
CA THR A 30 6.10 -6.14 2.08
C THR A 30 7.51 -5.87 1.57
N SER A 31 8.01 -4.67 1.81
CA SER A 31 9.37 -4.26 1.44
C SER A 31 10.39 -4.84 2.41
N ASP A 32 11.43 -5.51 1.88
CA ASP A 32 12.55 -6.06 2.67
C ASP A 32 13.62 -4.99 2.95
N PHE A 33 13.22 -3.90 3.63
CA PHE A 33 14.14 -2.82 4.00
C PHE A 33 15.02 -3.22 5.18
N LYS A 34 16.30 -2.84 5.14
CA LYS A 34 17.27 -3.08 6.21
C LYS A 34 17.81 -1.79 6.78
N LEU A 35 18.22 -1.84 8.05
CA LEU A 35 18.94 -0.73 8.69
C LEU A 35 20.22 -0.43 7.90
N GLY A 36 20.44 0.84 7.60
CA GLY A 36 21.57 1.30 6.78
C GLY A 36 21.29 1.38 5.28
N ASP A 37 20.17 0.87 4.77
CA ASP A 37 19.83 0.98 3.36
C ASP A 37 19.58 2.44 2.96
N LEU A 38 19.99 2.78 1.74
CA LEU A 38 19.71 4.07 1.12
C LEU A 38 18.40 4.00 0.34
N VAL A 39 17.39 4.75 0.79
CA VAL A 39 16.06 4.76 0.20
C VAL A 39 15.66 6.15 -0.31
N LEU A 40 14.74 6.15 -1.26
CA LEU A 40 14.11 7.34 -1.80
C LEU A 40 12.68 7.45 -1.25
N VAL A 41 12.32 8.61 -0.73
CA VAL A 41 10.98 8.88 -0.22
C VAL A 41 10.14 9.51 -1.32
N SER A 42 8.95 8.97 -1.59
CA SER A 42 8.06 9.55 -2.59
C SER A 42 7.54 10.91 -2.14
N THR A 43 7.65 11.91 -3.00
CA THR A 43 7.17 13.27 -2.72
C THR A 43 5.67 13.43 -2.95
N THR A 44 5.00 12.39 -3.48
CA THR A 44 3.59 12.42 -3.90
C THR A 44 2.64 12.73 -2.74
N SER A 45 2.98 12.29 -1.52
CA SER A 45 2.22 12.49 -0.28
C SER A 45 2.72 13.67 0.58
N LEU A 46 3.83 14.32 0.19
CA LEU A 46 4.44 15.41 0.96
C LEU A 46 3.73 16.74 0.68
N ASN A 47 2.67 17.02 1.45
CA ASN A 47 1.88 18.25 1.35
C ASN A 47 2.67 19.52 1.76
N ASN A 48 3.79 19.35 2.47
CA ASN A 48 4.60 20.45 2.98
C ASN A 48 5.58 21.03 1.93
N ILE A 49 5.75 20.36 0.79
CA ILE A 49 6.62 20.83 -0.29
C ILE A 49 5.83 21.82 -1.14
N LYS A 50 6.18 23.11 -1.09
CA LYS A 50 5.56 24.15 -1.93
C LYS A 50 5.98 24.00 -3.40
N GLY A 51 5.11 24.35 -4.35
CA GLY A 51 5.42 24.38 -5.80
C GLY A 51 4.48 23.57 -6.70
N CYS A 52 4.64 23.71 -8.02
CA CYS A 52 3.84 23.01 -9.03
C CYS A 52 4.11 21.50 -9.02
N LYS A 53 3.06 20.67 -8.87
CA LYS A 53 3.17 19.20 -8.78
C LYS A 53 3.89 18.57 -9.97
N LYS A 54 3.81 19.17 -11.17
CA LYS A 54 4.44 18.64 -12.39
C LYS A 54 5.94 18.92 -12.50
N LEU A 55 6.46 19.86 -11.72
CA LEU A 55 7.87 20.26 -11.73
C LEU A 55 8.62 19.74 -10.49
N LYS A 56 7.93 19.00 -9.62
CA LYS A 56 8.55 18.37 -8.45
C LYS A 56 9.10 17.02 -8.86
N ASP A 57 10.30 16.74 -8.38
CA ASP A 57 10.84 15.39 -8.45
C ASP A 57 9.92 14.44 -7.70
N SER A 58 9.64 13.28 -8.31
CA SER A 58 8.74 12.27 -7.74
C SER A 58 9.28 11.64 -6.45
N PHE A 59 10.57 11.82 -6.18
CA PHE A 59 11.29 11.21 -5.07
C PHE A 59 12.31 12.19 -4.48
N ALA A 60 12.53 12.10 -3.17
CA ALA A 60 13.55 12.84 -2.43
C ALA A 60 14.53 11.86 -1.76
N GLY A 61 15.80 12.27 -1.62
CA GLY A 61 16.84 11.49 -0.96
C GLY A 61 18.15 11.47 -1.76
N PRO A 62 19.03 10.48 -1.50
CA PRO A 62 18.81 9.29 -0.68
C PRO A 62 18.87 9.56 0.83
N PHE A 63 18.10 8.79 1.60
CA PHE A 63 18.11 8.79 3.07
C PHE A 63 18.50 7.42 3.58
N VAL A 64 19.18 7.38 4.74
CA VAL A 64 19.56 6.13 5.41
C VAL A 64 18.44 5.71 6.35
N ILE A 65 18.10 4.43 6.36
CA ILE A 65 17.18 3.87 7.37
C ILE A 65 17.93 3.71 8.69
N GLU A 66 17.55 4.49 9.71
CA GLU A 66 18.15 4.44 11.05
C GLU A 66 17.42 3.47 12.00
N ASP A 67 16.09 3.31 11.84
CA ASP A 67 15.27 2.41 12.66
C ASP A 67 14.06 1.89 11.85
N LEU A 68 13.52 0.72 12.25
CA LEU A 68 12.37 0.06 11.63
C LEU A 68 11.26 -0.16 12.66
N HIS A 69 10.14 0.56 12.52
CA HIS A 69 9.00 0.45 13.43
C HIS A 69 7.91 -0.51 12.92
N GLY A 70 8.25 -1.78 12.68
CA GLY A 70 7.32 -2.81 12.23
C GLY A 70 7.05 -2.81 10.71
N GLU A 71 6.36 -3.85 10.21
CA GLU A 71 6.22 -4.13 8.76
C GLU A 71 5.46 -3.06 7.96
N ASN A 72 4.64 -2.23 8.61
CA ASN A 72 3.79 -1.21 7.96
C ASN A 72 3.74 0.11 8.77
N ALA A 73 4.83 0.50 9.43
CA ALA A 73 4.84 1.81 10.09
C ALA A 73 4.59 2.92 9.05
N VAL A 74 3.45 3.61 9.22
CA VAL A 74 3.11 4.86 8.54
C VAL A 74 3.30 6.01 9.50
#